data_AF-X1CM19-F1
#
_entry.id   AF-X1CM19-F1
#
_cell.length_a   1.000
_cell.length_b   1.000
_cell.length_c   1.000
_cell.angle_alpha   90.00
_cell.angle_beta   90.00
_cell.angle_gamma   90.00
#
_symmetry.space_group_name_H-M   'P 1'
#
loop_
_entity.id
_entity.type
_entity.pdbx_description
1 polymer ?
#
loop_
_entity_poly.entity_id
_entity_poly.type
_entity_poly.pdbx_seq_one_letter_code
_entity_poly.pdbx_strand_id
1 'polypeptide(L)'
;MPHKRNPHKSERICSLARVLKSNIIPALDNIVLEDERDLTNSANERIIFAENFILLDFMIIQLTSIIQEVEFDEERIEENLNLTKGACLSEKIMLNLVEKGIGRQEGHEILRKAAIKAKKKIVLLKK
;
A
#
# COMPACT_ATOMS: atom_id res chain seq x y z
N MET A 1 -11.38 3.42 25.49
CA MET A 1 -10.70 4.70 25.78
C MET A 1 -10.87 5.60 24.56
N PRO A 2 -11.05 6.92 24.71
CA PRO A 2 -11.37 7.82 23.60
C PRO A 2 -10.35 7.82 22.44
N HIS A 3 -9.07 7.58 22.74
CA HIS A 3 -7.99 7.53 21.76
C HIS A 3 -7.82 6.15 21.08
N LYS A 4 -8.49 5.09 21.58
CA LYS A 4 -8.25 3.71 21.14
C LYS A 4 -9.10 3.40 19.91
N ARG A 5 -8.57 3.74 18.73
CA ARG A 5 -9.13 3.39 17.42
C ARG A 5 -8.21 2.37 16.76
N ASN A 6 -8.61 1.10 16.75
CA ASN A 6 -7.78 0.00 16.24
C ASN A 6 -8.34 -0.54 14.92
N PRO A 7 -7.49 -0.79 13.90
CA PRO A 7 -7.90 -1.32 12.60
C PRO A 7 -8.14 -2.85 12.65
N HIS A 8 -8.81 -3.35 13.68
CA HIS A 8 -9.00 -4.78 13.96
C HIS A 8 -9.65 -5.56 12.80
N LYS A 9 -10.59 -4.94 12.06
CA LYS A 9 -11.18 -5.57 10.86
C LYS A 9 -10.11 -5.80 9.78
N SER A 10 -9.26 -4.81 9.52
CA SER A 10 -8.15 -4.92 8.56
C SER A 10 -7.08 -5.91 9.03
N GLU A 11 -6.75 -5.91 10.33
CA GLU A 11 -5.84 -6.89 10.92
C GLU A 11 -6.34 -8.32 10.75
N ARG A 12 -7.64 -8.56 10.92
CA ARG A 12 -8.29 -9.85 10.67
C ARG A 12 -8.17 -10.28 9.21
N ILE A 13 -8.41 -9.37 8.25
CA ILE A 13 -8.23 -9.67 6.81
C ILE A 13 -6.78 -10.05 6.53
N CYS A 14 -5.81 -9.30 7.03
CA CYS A 14 -4.38 -9.63 6.89
C CYS A 14 -4.03 -10.99 7.50
N SER A 15 -4.67 -11.37 8.61
CA SER A 15 -4.48 -12.68 9.23
C SER A 15 -5.04 -13.82 8.35
N LEU A 16 -6.27 -13.68 7.86
CA LEU A 16 -6.91 -14.68 6.98
C LEU A 16 -6.19 -14.83 5.64
N ALA A 17 -5.64 -13.73 5.10
CA ALA A 17 -4.83 -13.76 3.88
C ALA A 17 -3.62 -14.70 4.00
N ARG A 18 -3.06 -14.87 5.22
CA ARG A 18 -1.94 -15.81 5.46
C ARG A 18 -2.38 -17.26 5.33
N VAL A 19 -3.60 -17.58 5.77
CA VAL A 19 -4.20 -18.94 5.64
C VAL A 19 -4.51 -19.26 4.18
N LEU A 20 -5.17 -18.33 3.47
CA LEU A 20 -5.40 -18.47 2.03
C LEU A 20 -4.09 -18.69 1.26
N LYS A 21 -3.03 -17.95 1.63
CA LYS A 21 -1.70 -18.12 1.02
C LYS A 21 -1.07 -19.48 1.36
N SER A 22 -1.24 -20.02 2.56
CA SER A 22 -0.66 -21.33 2.89
C SER A 22 -1.27 -22.46 2.07
N ASN A 23 -2.53 -22.32 1.65
CA ASN A 23 -3.22 -23.30 0.82
C ASN A 23 -2.70 -23.36 -0.64
N ILE A 24 -1.80 -22.46 -1.04
CA ILE A 24 -1.11 -22.53 -2.34
C ILE A 24 -0.22 -23.76 -2.42
N ILE A 25 0.47 -24.12 -1.34
CA ILE A 25 1.42 -25.26 -1.33
C ILE A 25 0.70 -26.58 -1.68
N PRO A 26 -0.33 -27.03 -0.95
CA PRO A 26 -1.04 -28.26 -1.30
C PRO A 26 -1.69 -28.19 -2.69
N ALA A 27 -2.16 -27.02 -3.13
CA ALA A 27 -2.70 -26.85 -4.47
C ALA A 27 -1.65 -27.04 -5.58
N LEU A 28 -0.41 -26.62 -5.35
CA LEU A 28 0.71 -26.84 -6.28
C LEU A 28 1.17 -28.30 -6.26
N ASP A 29 1.22 -28.94 -5.09
CA ASP A 29 1.59 -30.35 -4.96
C ASP A 29 0.59 -31.26 -5.69
N ASN A 30 -0.68 -30.86 -5.78
CA ASN A 30 -1.72 -31.59 -6.52
C ASN A 30 -1.54 -31.58 -8.06
N ILE A 31 -0.57 -30.82 -8.62
CA ILE A 31 -0.38 -30.74 -10.07
C ILE A 31 0.28 -32.02 -10.62
N VAL A 32 1.23 -32.59 -9.89
CA VAL A 32 2.06 -33.71 -10.36
C VAL A 32 1.43 -35.04 -9.95
N LEU A 33 0.37 -35.42 -10.66
CA LEU A 33 -0.29 -36.72 -10.48
C LEU A 33 0.42 -37.83 -11.26
N GLU A 34 0.26 -39.06 -10.82
CA GLU A 34 0.83 -40.26 -11.44
C GLU A 34 0.02 -40.71 -12.68
N ASP A 35 0.73 -40.89 -13.81
CA ASP A 35 0.20 -41.36 -15.11
C ASP A 35 -1.08 -40.63 -15.57
N GLU A 36 -2.20 -41.35 -15.79
CA GLU A 36 -3.47 -40.73 -16.18
C GLU A 36 -4.23 -40.06 -15.03
N ARG A 37 -3.95 -40.47 -13.78
CA ARG A 37 -4.36 -39.86 -12.50
C ARG A 37 -4.03 -40.76 -11.31
N ASP A 38 -3.77 -40.14 -10.17
CA ASP A 38 -4.01 -40.74 -8.85
C ASP A 38 -5.09 -39.93 -8.09
N LEU A 39 -5.40 -40.32 -6.85
CA LEU A 39 -6.46 -39.70 -6.02
C LEU A 39 -5.91 -38.86 -4.84
N THR A 40 -4.60 -38.62 -4.78
CA THR A 40 -3.96 -37.91 -3.66
C THR A 40 -4.46 -36.48 -3.49
N ASN A 41 -4.84 -35.83 -4.59
CA ASN A 41 -5.45 -34.50 -4.58
C ASN A 41 -6.84 -34.47 -3.92
N SER A 42 -7.64 -35.53 -4.06
CA SER A 42 -9.07 -35.52 -3.67
C SER A 42 -9.31 -35.25 -2.18
N ALA A 43 -8.47 -35.80 -1.29
CA ALA A 43 -8.68 -35.65 0.15
C ALA A 43 -8.40 -34.22 0.61
N ASN A 44 -7.32 -33.60 0.11
CA ASN A 44 -6.95 -32.25 0.51
C ASN A 44 -7.82 -31.18 -0.19
N GLU A 45 -8.26 -31.41 -1.43
CA GLU A 45 -9.16 -30.52 -2.17
C GLU A 45 -10.51 -30.31 -1.47
N ARG A 46 -11.02 -31.32 -0.76
CA ARG A 46 -12.23 -31.21 0.07
C ARG A 46 -12.10 -30.18 1.19
N ILE A 47 -10.88 -29.91 1.63
CA ILE A 47 -10.56 -28.93 2.67
C ILE A 47 -10.28 -27.59 1.99
N ILE A 48 -9.28 -27.54 1.12
CA ILE A 48 -8.76 -26.26 0.60
C ILE A 48 -9.78 -25.54 -0.30
N PHE A 49 -10.65 -26.25 -1.04
CA PHE A 49 -11.66 -25.57 -1.85
C PHE A 49 -12.70 -24.89 -0.96
N ALA A 50 -13.34 -25.63 -0.06
CA ALA A 50 -14.37 -25.09 0.81
C ALA A 50 -13.83 -23.95 1.69
N GLU A 51 -12.67 -24.16 2.32
CA GLU A 51 -12.04 -23.16 3.18
C GLU A 51 -11.68 -21.90 2.40
N ASN A 52 -11.03 -22.03 1.24
CA ASN A 52 -10.61 -20.86 0.46
C ASN A 52 -11.80 -20.02 -0.01
N PHE A 53 -12.87 -20.65 -0.52
CA PHE A 53 -14.06 -19.90 -0.96
C PHE A 53 -14.74 -19.17 0.20
N ILE A 54 -14.93 -19.83 1.34
CA ILE A 54 -15.56 -19.23 2.52
C ILE A 54 -14.73 -18.06 3.07
N LEU A 55 -13.41 -18.25 3.21
CA LEU A 55 -12.53 -17.22 3.74
C LEU A 55 -12.43 -16.03 2.79
N LEU A 56 -12.31 -16.28 1.49
CA LEU A 56 -12.19 -15.22 0.49
C LEU A 56 -13.48 -14.39 0.39
N ASP A 57 -14.65 -15.04 0.36
CA ASP A 57 -15.94 -14.36 0.36
C ASP A 57 -16.09 -13.44 1.57
N PHE A 58 -15.83 -13.97 2.77
CA PHE A 58 -15.83 -13.18 3.99
C PHE A 58 -14.86 -12.00 3.93
N MET A 59 -13.63 -12.21 3.46
CA MET A 59 -12.63 -11.15 3.34
C MET A 59 -13.07 -10.05 2.38
N ILE A 60 -13.69 -10.40 1.24
CA ILE A 60 -14.19 -9.44 0.26
C ILE A 60 -15.32 -8.60 0.85
N ILE A 61 -16.29 -9.23 1.52
CA ILE A 61 -17.41 -8.54 2.18
C ILE A 61 -16.87 -7.56 3.24
N GLN A 62 -15.93 -8.02 4.07
CA GLN A 62 -15.32 -7.19 5.11
C GLN A 62 -14.52 -6.02 4.52
N LEU A 63 -13.69 -6.27 3.51
CA LEU A 63 -12.90 -5.23 2.86
C LEU A 63 -13.79 -4.18 2.20
N THR A 64 -14.88 -4.61 1.56
CA THR A 64 -15.86 -3.72 0.94
C THR A 64 -16.48 -2.79 1.98
N SER A 65 -16.96 -3.31 3.11
CA SER A 65 -17.50 -2.50 4.21
C SER A 65 -16.45 -1.52 4.77
N ILE A 66 -15.20 -1.97 4.96
CA ILE A 66 -14.12 -1.09 5.44
C ILE A 66 -13.90 0.08 4.47
N ILE A 67 -13.81 -0.17 3.17
CA ILE A 67 -13.58 0.87 2.17
C ILE A 67 -14.79 1.81 2.05
N GLN A 68 -16.02 1.30 2.20
CA GLN A 68 -17.23 2.12 2.16
C GLN A 68 -17.38 3.04 3.38
N GLU A 69 -16.92 2.59 4.55
CA GLU A 69 -17.06 3.30 5.83
C GLU A 69 -15.79 4.06 6.23
N VAL A 70 -14.72 4.03 5.42
CA VAL A 70 -13.45 4.67 5.79
C VAL A 70 -13.62 6.18 5.88
N GLU A 71 -13.19 6.74 7.00
CA GLU A 71 -13.17 8.19 7.23
C GLU A 71 -11.82 8.76 6.79
N PHE A 72 -11.84 9.80 5.97
CA PHE A 72 -10.64 10.56 5.61
C PHE A 72 -10.58 11.86 6.40
N ASP A 73 -9.45 12.09 7.05
CA ASP A 73 -9.15 13.34 7.74
C ASP A 73 -8.33 14.23 6.80
N GLU A 74 -9.03 15.04 6.01
CA GLU A 74 -8.43 15.91 4.98
C GLU A 74 -7.45 16.93 5.57
N GLU A 75 -7.74 17.47 6.75
CA GLU A 75 -6.85 18.41 7.44
C GLU A 75 -5.54 17.71 7.80
N ARG A 76 -5.63 16.50 8.37
CA ARG A 76 -4.45 15.73 8.74
C ARG A 76 -3.68 15.24 7.51
N ILE A 77 -4.35 14.93 6.40
CA ILE A 77 -3.72 14.59 5.13
C ILE A 77 -2.89 15.78 4.62
N GLU A 78 -3.47 16.98 4.58
CA GLU A 78 -2.77 18.19 4.14
C GLU A 78 -1.59 18.54 5.06
N GLU A 79 -1.77 18.42 6.38
CA GLU A 79 -0.67 18.57 7.35
C GLU A 79 0.47 17.58 7.06
N ASN A 80 0.14 16.32 6.80
CA ASN A 80 1.10 15.26 6.50
C ASN A 80 1.85 15.51 5.19
N LEU A 81 1.16 15.96 4.13
CA LEU A 81 1.79 16.35 2.86
C LEU A 81 2.81 17.49 3.06
N ASN A 82 2.50 18.42 3.96
CA ASN A 82 3.34 19.56 4.31
C ASN A 82 4.40 19.27 5.39
N LEU A 83 4.50 18.06 5.94
CA LEU A 83 5.52 17.70 6.93
C LEU A 83 6.94 17.93 6.41
N THR A 84 7.16 17.66 5.13
CA THR A 84 8.46 17.86 4.47
C THR A 84 8.69 19.32 4.03
N LYS A 85 7.77 20.23 4.37
CA LYS A 85 7.82 21.67 4.05
C LYS A 85 8.09 21.94 2.57
N GLY A 86 7.44 21.18 1.68
CA GLY A 86 7.53 21.34 0.22
C GLY A 86 8.69 20.58 -0.44
N ALA A 87 9.50 19.82 0.32
CA ALA A 87 10.55 18.99 -0.29
C ALA A 87 9.99 17.87 -1.17
N CYS A 88 8.79 17.36 -0.86
CA CYS A 88 8.05 16.43 -1.73
C CYS A 88 7.72 17.00 -3.12
N LEU A 89 7.71 18.34 -3.28
CA LEU A 89 7.46 19.03 -4.54
C LEU A 89 8.75 19.40 -5.30
N SER A 90 9.92 19.02 -4.78
CA SER A 90 11.23 19.40 -5.34
C SER A 90 11.38 19.04 -6.82
N GLU A 91 10.91 17.86 -7.22
CA GLU A 91 10.94 17.42 -8.62
C GLU A 91 10.10 18.33 -9.52
N LYS A 92 8.89 18.69 -9.09
CA LYS A 92 8.03 19.60 -9.85
C LYS A 92 8.64 21.00 -9.97
N ILE A 93 9.34 21.47 -8.94
CA ILE A 93 10.09 22.74 -8.99
C ILE A 93 11.24 22.64 -10.00
N MET A 94 11.99 21.53 -10.04
CA MET A 94 13.06 21.32 -11.01
C MET A 94 12.52 21.38 -12.44
N LEU A 95 11.44 20.65 -12.73
CA LEU A 95 10.80 20.64 -14.05
C LEU A 95 10.37 22.05 -14.47
N ASN A 96 9.74 22.81 -13.57
CA ASN A 96 9.33 24.19 -13.85
C ASN A 96 10.52 25.13 -14.09
N LEU A 97 11.67 24.92 -13.45
CA LEU A 97 12.89 25.70 -13.70
C LEU A 97 13.43 25.42 -15.10
N VAL A 98 13.45 24.15 -15.51
CA VAL A 98 13.89 23.74 -16.85
C VAL A 98 12.95 24.27 -17.94
N GLU A 99 11.63 24.19 -17.72
CA GLU A 99 10.62 24.76 -18.63
C GLU A 99 10.80 26.28 -18.83
N LYS A 100 11.28 26.99 -17.80
CA LYS A 100 11.59 28.42 -17.87
C LYS A 100 12.95 28.74 -18.51
N GLY A 101 13.65 27.74 -19.05
CA GLY A 101 14.92 27.89 -19.77
C GLY A 101 16.17 27.79 -18.89
N ILE A 102 16.05 27.40 -17.62
CA ILE A 102 17.22 27.18 -16.75
C ILE A 102 17.83 25.81 -17.07
N GLY A 103 19.14 25.77 -17.28
CA GLY A 103 19.84 24.50 -17.51
C GLY A 103 19.66 23.53 -16.34
N ARG A 104 19.46 22.24 -16.60
CA ARG A 104 19.19 21.23 -15.57
C ARG A 104 20.20 21.24 -14.41
N GLN A 105 21.49 21.36 -14.74
CA GLN A 105 22.58 21.42 -13.75
C GLN A 105 22.44 22.65 -12.83
N GLU A 106 22.10 23.79 -13.40
CA GLU A 106 21.91 25.06 -12.70
C GLU A 106 20.64 25.03 -11.84
N GLY A 107 19.54 24.50 -12.39
CA GLY A 107 18.28 24.30 -11.68
C GLY A 107 18.45 23.37 -10.47
N HIS A 108 19.24 22.30 -10.60
CA HIS A 108 19.58 21.43 -9.48
C HIS A 108 20.30 22.18 -8.35
N GLU A 109 21.27 23.04 -8.67
CA GLU A 109 21.98 23.78 -7.61
C GLU A 109 21.13 24.89 -6.97
N ILE A 110 20.27 25.56 -7.75
CA ILE A 110 19.28 26.51 -7.20
C ILE A 110 18.37 25.79 -6.20
N LEU A 111 17.81 24.65 -6.60
CA LEU A 111 16.90 23.87 -5.79
C LEU A 111 17.59 23.29 -4.54
N ARG A 112 18.83 22.81 -4.67
CA ARG A 112 19.64 22.30 -3.55
C ARG A 112 19.86 23.38 -2.49
N LYS A 113 20.28 24.58 -2.91
CA LYS A 113 20.47 25.72 -2.00
C LYS A 113 19.17 26.14 -1.33
N ALA A 114 18.07 26.18 -2.08
CA ALA A 114 16.75 26.51 -1.55
C ALA A 114 16.28 25.47 -0.52
N ALA A 115 16.45 24.18 -0.79
CA ALA A 115 16.09 23.09 0.12
C ALA A 115 16.89 23.10 1.42
N ILE A 116 18.21 23.32 1.35
CA ILE A 116 19.06 23.45 2.54
C ILE A 116 18.62 24.66 3.40
N LYS A 117 18.26 25.77 2.76
CA LYS A 117 17.79 26.99 3.45
C LYS A 117 16.41 26.78 4.08
N ALA A 118 15.49 26.14 3.36
CA ALA A 118 14.16 25.78 3.85
C ALA A 118 14.24 24.87 5.09
N LYS A 119 15.10 23.85 5.05
CA LYS A 119 15.35 22.95 6.18
C LYS A 119 15.93 23.68 7.40
N LYS A 120 16.89 24.59 7.20
CA LYS A 120 17.51 25.36 8.29
C LYS A 120 16.58 26.39 8.93
N LYS A 121 15.69 27.00 8.14
CA LYS A 121 14.77 28.06 8.63
C LYS A 121 13.37 27.54 8.97
N ILE A 122 13.08 26.25 8.75
CA ILE A 122 11.75 25.64 8.89
C ILE A 122 10.72 26.42 8.04
N VAL A 123 11.10 26.79 6.82
CA VAL A 123 10.24 27.54 5.90
C VAL A 123 9.86 26.63 4.75
N LEU A 124 8.63 26.77 4.25
CA LEU A 124 8.15 26.07 3.06
C LEU A 124 9.02 26.41 1.83
N LEU A 125 9.45 25.37 1.11
CA LEU A 125 9.82 25.46 -0.31
C LEU A 125 8.57 25.86 -1.08
N LYS A 126 8.41 27.15 -1.33
CA LYS A 126 7.29 27.68 -2.12
C LYS A 126 7.53 27.46 -3.62
N LYS A 127 6.44 27.19 -4.33
CA LYS A 127 6.39 27.09 -5.81
C LYS A 127 6.82 28.39 -6.48
#